data_AF-A0A7Y4TXD0-F1
#
_entry.id   AF-A0A7Y4TXD0-F1
#
_cell.length_a   1.000
_cell.length_b   1.000
_cell.length_c   1.000
_cell.angle_alpha   90.00
_cell.angle_beta   90.00
_cell.angle_gamma   90.00
#
_symmetry.space_group_name_H-M   'P 1'
#
loop_
_entity.id
_entity.type
_entity.pdbx_description
1 polymer ?
#
loop_
_entity_poly.entity_id
_entity_poly.type
_entity_poly.pdbx_seq_one_letter_code
_entity_poly.pdbx_strand_id
1 'polypeptide(L)'
;MAKLENELPAHLTYHTASHTEDVLKAVDILAASEGITGNALTLLRTAALFHDAGFLQQSEDHEEISCILARDHLPDYEYSPAQIEHICKIIIATRLPQSPTDIFSQLLCDADLYYLGTGEYTDKAAKLFNELTVTGPFYTESEWQIKQIEFLSTHKYFTRSAANMLEANKQKKLEELSLHLEKTLAPHTEDSAASILQDSLLTIIGVTIAAVALKLFLVPNHFFDGGITGISLLVHEVYDFNLGLVIVVLNLPLILISYFSIGKRFAFRTLISVILLGICLLLIPNEPVTADKLLISVFGGAFLGIGIGLIMRTGAALDGIEVLAVYTLRKTSFTITEIILGINIIIFTIAGFRFGIETALYSILTYFTATRCIDYVVEGLQAYTGVTIVSGKSEEIKYQLVNKLGRGITVYKGERGFLPGKFEVSSECDIIFTVITRLELRKLKNLVYDVDPKAFVFANTIKEASGGIIKRRHSH
;
A
#
# COMPACT_ATOMS: atom_id res chain seq x y z
N MET A 1 -22.91 -12.78 37.84
CA MET A 1 -23.77 -11.81 37.15
C MET A 1 -24.01 -10.55 37.97
N ALA A 2 -24.79 -10.57 39.06
CA ALA A 2 -25.10 -9.36 39.83
C ALA A 2 -23.88 -8.51 40.25
N LYS A 3 -22.74 -9.15 40.58
CA LYS A 3 -21.49 -8.43 40.87
C LYS A 3 -20.96 -7.64 39.66
N LEU A 4 -20.90 -8.27 38.48
CA LEU A 4 -20.48 -7.61 37.24
C LEU A 4 -21.42 -6.47 36.85
N GLU A 5 -22.73 -6.64 37.05
CA GLU A 5 -23.72 -5.60 36.73
C GLU A 5 -23.57 -4.33 37.59
N ASN A 6 -23.17 -4.49 38.85
CA ASN A 6 -23.16 -3.40 39.82
C ASN A 6 -21.77 -2.79 40.07
N GLU A 7 -20.70 -3.55 39.84
CA GLU A 7 -19.34 -3.16 40.23
C GLU A 7 -18.40 -2.89 39.05
N LEU A 8 -18.78 -3.21 37.80
CA LEU A 8 -17.94 -2.88 36.65
C LEU A 8 -17.86 -1.36 36.43
N PRO A 9 -16.67 -0.83 36.07
CA PRO A 9 -16.53 0.57 35.73
C PRO A 9 -17.46 1.03 34.61
N ALA A 10 -18.12 2.18 34.79
CA ALA A 10 -19.13 2.69 33.84
C ALA A 10 -18.61 3.03 32.44
N HIS A 11 -17.29 3.11 32.24
CA HIS A 11 -16.68 3.34 30.94
C HIS A 11 -16.52 2.07 30.09
N LEU A 12 -16.68 0.88 30.69
CA LEU A 12 -16.69 -0.38 29.96
C LEU A 12 -18.03 -0.53 29.26
N THR A 13 -18.02 -0.43 27.94
CA THR A 13 -19.23 -0.50 27.12
C THR A 13 -19.32 -1.79 26.32
N TYR A 14 -18.19 -2.48 26.13
CA TYR A 14 -18.11 -3.82 25.57
C TYR A 14 -17.98 -4.86 26.67
N HIS A 15 -16.94 -4.77 27.52
CA HIS A 15 -16.69 -5.73 28.62
C HIS A 15 -17.68 -5.49 29.77
N THR A 16 -18.89 -5.99 29.59
CA THR A 16 -20.05 -5.79 30.47
C THR A 16 -20.64 -7.13 30.90
N ALA A 17 -21.50 -7.13 31.92
CA ALA A 17 -22.28 -8.32 32.28
C ALA A 17 -23.01 -8.94 31.08
N SER A 18 -23.57 -8.10 30.19
CA SER A 18 -24.21 -8.57 28.95
C SER A 18 -23.25 -9.29 28.01
N HIS A 19 -21.98 -8.87 27.92
CA HIS A 19 -20.97 -9.60 27.15
C HIS A 19 -20.73 -10.98 27.75
N THR A 20 -20.54 -11.08 29.07
CA THR A 20 -20.39 -12.38 29.75
C THR A 20 -21.59 -13.31 29.51
N GLU A 21 -22.82 -12.79 29.48
CA GLU A 21 -23.99 -13.59 29.11
C GLU A 21 -23.95 -14.09 27.67
N ASP A 22 -23.50 -13.27 26.74
CA ASP A 22 -23.38 -13.64 25.34
C ASP A 22 -22.30 -14.72 25.13
N VAL A 23 -21.17 -14.60 25.83
CA VAL A 23 -20.13 -15.64 25.85
C VAL A 23 -20.66 -16.95 26.43
N LEU A 24 -21.46 -16.90 27.51
CA LEU A 24 -22.12 -18.10 28.06
C LEU A 24 -23.06 -18.77 27.06
N LYS A 25 -23.86 -17.99 26.32
CA LYS A 25 -24.72 -18.53 25.25
C LYS A 25 -23.91 -19.14 24.12
N ALA A 26 -22.81 -18.49 23.71
CA ALA A 26 -21.92 -19.00 22.68
C ALA A 26 -21.23 -20.31 23.11
N VAL A 27 -20.77 -20.39 24.37
CA VAL A 27 -20.25 -21.62 24.97
C VAL A 27 -21.26 -22.75 24.86
N ASP A 28 -22.54 -22.51 25.19
CA ASP A 28 -23.57 -23.54 25.11
C ASP A 28 -23.78 -24.08 23.69
N ILE A 29 -23.78 -23.19 22.70
CA ILE A 29 -23.94 -23.54 21.28
C ILE A 29 -22.75 -24.37 20.78
N LEU A 30 -21.54 -23.89 21.04
CA LEU A 30 -20.31 -24.53 20.56
C LEU A 30 -20.05 -25.86 21.29
N ALA A 31 -20.23 -25.89 22.62
CA ALA A 31 -20.06 -27.09 23.43
C ALA A 31 -21.03 -28.20 23.02
N ALA A 32 -22.31 -27.86 22.76
CA ALA A 32 -23.28 -28.83 22.26
C ALA A 32 -22.87 -29.41 20.89
N SER A 33 -22.30 -28.59 20.02
CA SER A 33 -21.82 -29.01 18.69
C SER A 33 -20.58 -29.90 18.74
N GLU A 34 -19.70 -29.69 19.73
CA GLU A 34 -18.50 -30.52 19.97
C GLU A 34 -18.76 -31.69 20.94
N GLY A 35 -20.00 -31.89 21.40
CA GLY A 35 -20.40 -33.00 22.28
C GLY A 35 -19.95 -32.87 23.74
N ILE A 36 -19.60 -31.68 24.21
CA ILE A 36 -19.21 -31.39 25.59
C ILE A 36 -20.47 -31.24 26.45
N THR A 37 -20.63 -32.11 27.46
CA THR A 37 -21.83 -32.16 28.31
C THR A 37 -21.48 -32.42 29.79
N GLY A 38 -22.49 -32.34 30.67
CA GLY A 38 -22.34 -32.66 32.09
C GLY A 38 -21.30 -31.80 32.81
N ASN A 39 -20.47 -32.41 33.66
CA ASN A 39 -19.47 -31.70 34.46
C ASN A 39 -18.45 -30.93 33.61
N ALA A 40 -18.13 -31.43 32.41
CA ALA A 40 -17.21 -30.77 31.50
C ALA A 40 -17.79 -29.42 30.99
N LEU A 41 -19.09 -29.39 30.67
CA LEU A 41 -19.79 -28.16 30.31
C LEU A 41 -19.88 -27.20 31.50
N THR A 42 -20.08 -27.71 32.72
CA THR A 42 -20.07 -26.88 33.93
C THR A 42 -18.73 -26.17 34.12
N LEU A 43 -17.60 -26.87 33.95
CA LEU A 43 -16.27 -26.26 34.05
C LEU A 43 -16.06 -25.16 33.00
N LEU A 44 -16.49 -25.40 31.76
CA LEU A 44 -16.38 -24.42 30.68
C LEU A 44 -17.26 -23.18 30.91
N ARG A 45 -18.50 -23.37 31.36
CA ARG A 45 -19.39 -22.27 31.76
C ARG A 45 -18.82 -21.46 32.92
N THR A 46 -18.20 -22.13 33.89
CA THR A 46 -17.55 -21.42 35.00
C THR A 46 -16.35 -20.61 34.52
N ALA A 47 -15.53 -21.14 33.61
CA ALA A 47 -14.47 -20.35 32.99
C ALA A 47 -15.02 -19.14 32.22
N ALA A 48 -16.09 -19.32 31.44
CA ALA A 48 -16.77 -18.23 30.75
C ALA A 48 -17.37 -17.19 31.70
N LEU A 49 -17.86 -17.59 32.88
CA LEU A 49 -18.38 -16.64 33.86
C LEU A 49 -17.27 -15.76 34.45
N PHE A 50 -16.06 -16.30 34.57
CA PHE A 50 -14.93 -15.63 35.20
C PHE A 50 -13.97 -14.93 34.22
N HIS A 51 -13.97 -15.24 32.92
CA HIS A 51 -12.91 -14.77 31.99
C HIS A 51 -12.64 -13.26 32.06
N ASP A 52 -13.70 -12.45 32.12
CA ASP A 52 -13.63 -10.98 32.22
C ASP A 52 -13.79 -10.43 33.64
N ALA A 53 -13.84 -11.28 34.66
CA ALA A 53 -14.06 -10.82 36.04
C ALA A 53 -12.93 -9.89 36.54
N GLY A 54 -11.72 -10.00 35.97
CA GLY A 54 -10.58 -9.14 36.27
C GLY A 54 -10.83 -7.65 35.98
N PHE A 55 -11.71 -7.31 35.04
CA PHE A 55 -12.10 -5.92 34.76
C PHE A 55 -12.76 -5.21 35.94
N LEU A 56 -13.21 -5.95 36.97
CA LEU A 56 -13.64 -5.37 38.25
C LEU A 56 -12.51 -4.66 39.00
N GLN A 57 -11.25 -5.00 38.71
CA GLN A 57 -10.07 -4.41 39.36
C GLN A 57 -9.26 -3.56 38.37
N GLN A 58 -8.87 -4.14 37.23
CA GLN A 58 -8.10 -3.45 36.18
C GLN A 58 -8.21 -4.19 34.85
N SER A 59 -7.86 -3.50 33.75
CA SER A 59 -7.88 -4.03 32.39
C SER A 59 -6.59 -4.74 31.98
N GLU A 60 -5.44 -4.24 32.44
CA GLU A 60 -4.14 -4.87 32.17
C GLU A 60 -4.03 -6.18 32.93
N ASP A 61 -3.65 -7.26 32.23
CA ASP A 61 -3.56 -8.62 32.79
C ASP A 61 -4.84 -9.07 33.53
N HIS A 62 -6.01 -8.67 33.01
CA HIS A 62 -7.30 -9.01 33.61
C HIS A 62 -7.54 -10.52 33.69
N GLU A 63 -6.96 -11.35 32.80
CA GLU A 63 -7.11 -12.80 32.85
C GLU A 63 -6.45 -13.42 34.10
N GLU A 64 -5.27 -12.93 34.51
CA GLU A 64 -4.63 -13.37 35.75
C GLU A 64 -5.47 -13.00 36.97
N ILE A 65 -6.08 -11.81 36.95
CA ILE A 65 -6.94 -11.35 38.03
C ILE A 65 -8.23 -12.15 38.08
N SER A 66 -8.81 -12.47 36.92
CA SER A 66 -9.92 -13.41 36.80
C SER A 66 -9.58 -14.76 37.43
N CYS A 67 -8.36 -15.25 37.24
CA CYS A 67 -7.88 -16.48 37.89
C CYS A 67 -7.71 -16.33 39.41
N ILE A 68 -7.25 -15.19 39.90
CA ILE A 68 -7.18 -14.91 41.35
C ILE A 68 -8.59 -14.92 41.94
N LEU A 69 -9.52 -14.20 41.33
CA LEU A 69 -10.92 -14.18 41.75
C LEU A 69 -11.55 -15.58 41.73
N ALA A 70 -11.26 -16.38 40.70
CA ALA A 70 -11.70 -17.77 40.62
C ALA A 70 -11.13 -18.63 41.76
N ARG A 71 -9.83 -18.50 42.08
CA ARG A 71 -9.20 -19.20 43.20
C ARG A 71 -9.78 -18.82 44.56
N ASP A 72 -10.19 -17.56 44.71
CA ASP A 72 -10.76 -17.06 45.95
C ASP A 72 -12.22 -17.52 46.14
N HIS A 73 -13.03 -17.54 45.08
CA HIS A 73 -14.49 -17.75 45.20
C HIS A 73 -14.92 -19.19 44.92
N LEU A 74 -14.26 -19.92 44.02
CA LEU A 74 -14.70 -21.27 43.62
C LEU A 74 -14.60 -22.34 44.73
N PRO A 75 -13.70 -22.26 45.74
CA PRO A 75 -13.71 -23.19 46.86
C PRO A 75 -15.03 -23.20 47.64
N ASP A 76 -15.72 -22.06 47.74
CA ASP A 76 -17.02 -21.94 48.41
C ASP A 76 -18.14 -22.71 47.70
N TYR A 77 -17.92 -23.09 46.43
CA TYR A 77 -18.84 -23.88 45.61
C TYR A 77 -18.36 -25.32 45.41
N GLU A 78 -17.48 -25.82 46.30
CA GLU A 78 -16.97 -27.19 46.31
C GLU A 78 -16.12 -27.58 45.08
N TYR A 79 -15.55 -26.61 44.36
CA TYR A 79 -14.60 -26.90 43.28
C TYR A 79 -13.27 -27.37 43.87
N SER A 80 -12.75 -28.49 43.35
CA SER A 80 -11.44 -28.99 43.74
C SER A 80 -10.31 -28.08 43.19
N PRO A 81 -9.13 -28.03 43.84
CA PRO A 81 -7.99 -27.26 43.35
C PRO A 81 -7.60 -27.59 41.90
N ALA A 82 -7.72 -28.86 41.48
CA ALA A 82 -7.44 -29.28 40.12
C ALA A 82 -8.45 -28.71 39.10
N GLN A 83 -9.73 -28.62 39.47
CA GLN A 83 -10.75 -27.99 38.62
C GLN A 83 -10.53 -26.49 38.51
N ILE A 84 -10.16 -25.83 39.60
CA ILE A 84 -9.86 -24.39 39.61
C ILE A 84 -8.67 -24.09 38.71
N GLU A 85 -7.57 -24.85 38.80
CA GLU A 85 -6.42 -24.65 37.91
C GLU A 85 -6.76 -24.94 36.44
N HIS A 86 -7.65 -25.89 36.17
CA HIS A 86 -8.15 -26.11 34.82
C HIS A 86 -8.97 -24.92 34.30
N ILE A 87 -9.85 -24.36 35.13
CA ILE A 87 -10.61 -23.14 34.81
C ILE A 87 -9.66 -21.96 34.53
N CYS A 88 -8.66 -21.76 35.38
CA CYS A 88 -7.65 -20.72 35.18
C CYS A 88 -6.89 -20.90 33.85
N LYS A 89 -6.53 -22.14 33.50
CA LYS A 89 -5.90 -22.45 32.21
C LYS A 89 -6.79 -22.07 31.02
N ILE A 90 -8.10 -22.30 31.12
CA ILE A 90 -9.07 -21.95 30.08
C ILE A 90 -9.18 -20.42 29.96
N ILE A 91 -9.28 -19.71 31.09
CA ILE A 91 -9.35 -18.24 31.14
C ILE A 91 -8.08 -17.61 30.53
N ILE A 92 -6.89 -18.03 30.96
CA ILE A 92 -5.63 -17.47 30.45
C ILE A 92 -5.49 -17.61 28.92
N ALA A 93 -6.14 -18.60 28.31
CA ALA A 93 -6.09 -18.79 26.87
C ALA A 93 -6.83 -17.69 26.07
N THR A 94 -7.75 -16.93 26.68
CA THR A 94 -8.48 -15.84 26.01
C THR A 94 -7.61 -14.61 25.76
N ARG A 95 -6.49 -14.48 26.49
CA ARG A 95 -5.47 -13.45 26.31
C ARG A 95 -5.03 -13.33 24.87
N LEU A 96 -5.05 -12.09 24.35
CA LEU A 96 -4.57 -11.80 23.00
C LEU A 96 -3.03 -11.64 22.98
N PRO A 97 -2.32 -12.28 22.03
CA PRO A 97 -2.83 -13.24 21.03
C PRO A 97 -3.18 -14.61 21.63
N GLN A 98 -4.36 -15.13 21.27
CA GLN A 98 -4.88 -16.39 21.80
C GLN A 98 -3.99 -17.59 21.43
N SER A 99 -3.71 -18.43 22.43
CA SER A 99 -2.86 -19.62 22.28
C SER A 99 -3.44 -20.86 22.99
N PRO A 100 -4.68 -21.27 22.67
CA PRO A 100 -5.33 -22.38 23.35
C PRO A 100 -4.63 -23.73 23.08
N THR A 101 -4.48 -24.53 24.14
CA THR A 101 -3.75 -25.82 24.09
C THR A 101 -4.65 -27.06 24.16
N ASP A 102 -5.91 -26.90 24.55
CA ASP A 102 -6.90 -27.97 24.63
C ASP A 102 -8.28 -27.50 24.13
N ILE A 103 -9.22 -28.45 24.00
CA ILE A 103 -10.54 -28.18 23.44
C ILE A 103 -11.37 -27.18 24.27
N PHE A 104 -11.17 -27.13 25.60
CA PHE A 104 -11.91 -26.20 26.45
C PHE A 104 -11.41 -24.78 26.27
N SER A 105 -10.08 -24.59 26.22
CA SER A 105 -9.47 -23.31 25.87
C SER A 105 -9.91 -22.86 24.47
N GLN A 106 -9.92 -23.76 23.48
CA GLN A 106 -10.36 -23.43 22.11
C GLN A 106 -11.82 -22.97 22.07
N LEU A 107 -12.71 -23.71 22.77
CA LEU A 107 -14.12 -23.36 22.87
C LEU A 107 -14.35 -22.00 23.53
N LEU A 108 -13.61 -21.66 24.61
CA LEU A 108 -13.77 -20.37 25.24
C LEU A 108 -13.23 -19.23 24.35
N CYS A 109 -12.07 -19.39 23.72
CA CYS A 109 -11.53 -18.42 22.77
C CYS A 109 -12.53 -18.12 21.63
N ASP A 110 -13.13 -19.17 21.06
CA ASP A 110 -14.12 -19.04 20.00
C ASP A 110 -15.44 -18.42 20.50
N ALA A 111 -15.84 -18.72 21.73
CA ALA A 111 -17.06 -18.17 22.34
C ALA A 111 -16.91 -16.68 22.68
N ASP A 112 -15.75 -16.26 23.16
CA ASP A 112 -15.43 -14.87 23.49
C ASP A 112 -15.46 -13.99 22.23
N LEU A 113 -14.92 -14.51 21.12
CA LEU A 113 -14.90 -13.84 19.81
C LEU A 113 -16.03 -14.31 18.87
N TYR A 114 -17.10 -14.87 19.41
CA TYR A 114 -18.22 -15.42 18.63
C TYR A 114 -18.88 -14.35 17.76
N TYR A 115 -19.00 -13.12 18.28
CA TYR A 115 -19.65 -11.99 17.61
C TYR A 115 -19.00 -11.59 16.27
N LEU A 116 -17.75 -11.97 16.01
CA LEU A 116 -17.03 -11.64 14.77
C LEU A 116 -17.71 -12.22 13.51
N GLY A 117 -18.43 -13.34 13.66
CA GLY A 117 -19.16 -14.00 12.57
C GLY A 117 -20.68 -13.80 12.61
N THR A 118 -21.20 -12.88 13.42
CA THR A 118 -22.64 -12.65 13.58
C THR A 118 -23.08 -11.29 13.05
N GLY A 119 -24.41 -11.07 12.99
CA GLY A 119 -24.99 -9.78 12.65
C GLY A 119 -24.73 -8.68 13.69
N GLU A 120 -24.26 -9.04 14.88
CA GLU A 120 -23.99 -8.12 15.99
C GLU A 120 -22.60 -7.46 15.90
N TYR A 121 -21.78 -7.87 14.93
CA TYR A 121 -20.43 -7.38 14.75
C TYR A 121 -20.32 -5.86 14.83
N THR A 122 -21.16 -5.15 14.07
CA THR A 122 -21.08 -3.68 13.97
C THR A 122 -21.34 -3.02 15.33
N ASP A 123 -22.35 -3.48 16.06
CA ASP A 123 -22.74 -2.89 17.34
C ASP A 123 -21.71 -3.19 18.44
N LYS A 124 -21.20 -4.43 18.46
CA LYS A 124 -20.17 -4.87 19.40
C LYS A 124 -18.83 -4.16 19.13
N ALA A 125 -18.43 -4.02 17.87
CA ALA A 125 -17.25 -3.26 17.49
C ALA A 125 -17.38 -1.78 17.85
N ALA A 126 -18.55 -1.16 17.68
CA ALA A 126 -18.78 0.23 18.08
C ALA A 126 -18.67 0.43 19.60
N LYS A 127 -19.18 -0.51 20.40
CA LYS A 127 -19.00 -0.52 21.86
C LYS A 127 -17.52 -0.65 22.23
N LEU A 128 -16.80 -1.59 21.63
CA LEU A 128 -15.37 -1.77 21.89
C LEU A 128 -14.56 -0.51 21.52
N PHE A 129 -14.91 0.15 20.41
CA PHE A 129 -14.32 1.44 20.03
C PHE A 129 -14.53 2.51 21.10
N ASN A 130 -15.77 2.70 21.56
CA ASN A 130 -16.08 3.69 22.60
C ASN A 130 -15.31 3.41 23.89
N GLU A 131 -15.21 2.16 24.30
CA GLU A 131 -14.45 1.77 25.48
C GLU A 131 -12.94 2.08 25.34
N LEU A 132 -12.35 1.70 24.21
CA LEU A 132 -10.92 1.93 23.94
C LEU A 132 -10.58 3.42 23.77
N THR A 133 -11.51 4.26 23.31
CA THR A 133 -11.29 5.71 23.24
C THR A 133 -11.17 6.38 24.61
N VAL A 134 -11.69 5.75 25.67
CA VAL A 134 -11.61 6.25 27.05
C VAL A 134 -10.31 5.82 27.72
N THR A 135 -9.84 4.61 27.45
CA THR A 135 -8.70 3.99 28.17
C THR A 135 -7.39 4.00 27.37
N GLY A 136 -7.45 4.16 26.04
CA GLY A 136 -6.30 4.09 25.13
C GLY A 136 -5.98 5.39 24.39
N PRO A 137 -5.05 5.37 23.42
CA PRO A 137 -4.75 6.51 22.56
C PRO A 137 -5.96 6.87 21.68
N PHE A 138 -6.12 8.15 21.35
CA PHE A 138 -7.20 8.63 20.49
C PHE A 138 -7.12 7.97 19.11
N TYR A 139 -8.13 7.16 18.78
CA TYR A 139 -8.27 6.55 17.46
C TYR A 139 -9.23 7.37 16.60
N THR A 140 -8.81 7.72 15.40
CA THR A 140 -9.74 8.16 14.34
C THR A 140 -10.56 6.97 13.84
N GLU A 141 -11.72 7.24 13.21
CA GLU A 141 -12.54 6.17 12.62
C GLU A 141 -11.77 5.34 11.58
N SER A 142 -10.89 5.97 10.79
CA SER A 142 -10.06 5.27 9.80
C SER A 142 -9.02 4.37 10.45
N GLU A 143 -8.36 4.82 11.52
CA GLU A 143 -7.41 3.99 12.28
C GLU A 143 -8.12 2.81 12.96
N TRP A 144 -9.33 3.03 13.48
CA TRP A 144 -10.15 1.95 14.02
C TRP A 144 -10.51 0.91 12.96
N GLN A 145 -10.93 1.33 11.77
CA GLN A 145 -11.23 0.42 10.66
C GLN A 145 -10.01 -0.39 10.24
N ILE A 146 -8.83 0.22 10.16
CA ILE A 146 -7.58 -0.48 9.86
C ILE A 146 -7.30 -1.56 10.90
N LYS A 147 -7.44 -1.24 12.19
CA LYS A 147 -7.25 -2.22 13.28
C LYS A 147 -8.26 -3.37 13.22
N GLN A 148 -9.51 -3.08 12.89
CA GLN A 148 -10.53 -4.11 12.72
C GLN A 148 -10.19 -5.07 11.56
N ILE A 149 -9.73 -4.53 10.43
CA ILE A 149 -9.30 -5.34 9.28
C ILE A 149 -8.09 -6.20 9.65
N GLU A 150 -7.08 -5.62 10.29
CA GLU A 150 -5.88 -6.34 10.75
C GLU A 150 -6.27 -7.50 11.70
N PHE A 151 -7.10 -7.21 12.69
CA PHE A 151 -7.56 -8.22 13.65
C PHE A 151 -8.35 -9.34 12.97
N LEU A 152 -9.36 -9.02 12.16
CA LEU A 152 -10.16 -10.02 11.44
C LEU A 152 -9.33 -10.87 10.47
N SER A 153 -8.32 -10.27 9.83
CA SER A 153 -7.45 -10.95 8.86
C SER A 153 -6.48 -11.94 9.50
N THR A 154 -6.08 -11.69 10.76
CA THR A 154 -5.14 -12.52 11.51
C THR A 154 -5.85 -13.53 12.41
N HIS A 155 -7.07 -13.22 12.85
CA HIS A 155 -7.91 -14.09 13.66
C HIS A 155 -8.38 -15.35 12.91
N LYS A 156 -8.37 -16.49 13.61
CA LYS A 156 -8.93 -17.77 13.16
C LYS A 156 -9.76 -18.40 14.28
N TYR A 157 -10.84 -19.06 13.92
CA TYR A 157 -11.56 -19.94 14.86
C TYR A 157 -10.77 -21.24 15.06
N PHE A 158 -10.77 -21.76 16.29
CA PHE A 158 -9.98 -22.93 16.67
C PHE A 158 -10.75 -24.24 16.55
N THR A 159 -12.04 -24.22 16.91
CA THR A 159 -12.92 -25.39 16.84
C THR A 159 -13.57 -25.51 15.46
N ARG A 160 -13.92 -26.75 15.10
CA ARG A 160 -14.56 -27.03 13.80
C ARG A 160 -15.97 -26.44 13.75
N SER A 161 -16.71 -26.51 14.85
CA SER A 161 -18.04 -25.90 14.99
C SER A 161 -18.02 -24.40 14.74
N ALA A 162 -17.16 -23.64 15.44
CA ALA A 162 -17.05 -22.20 15.25
C ALA A 162 -16.64 -21.82 13.82
N ALA A 163 -15.62 -22.50 13.27
CA ALA A 163 -15.18 -22.26 11.90
C ALA A 163 -16.32 -22.48 10.87
N ASN A 164 -17.10 -23.55 11.01
CA ASN A 164 -18.22 -23.82 10.10
C ASN A 164 -19.36 -22.80 10.22
N MET A 165 -19.61 -22.28 11.43
CA MET A 165 -20.73 -21.39 11.71
C MET A 165 -20.43 -19.92 11.38
N LEU A 166 -19.18 -19.48 11.60
CA LEU A 166 -18.85 -18.06 11.72
C LEU A 166 -17.88 -17.56 10.64
N GLU A 167 -17.00 -18.42 10.12
CA GLU A 167 -15.89 -17.99 9.25
C GLU A 167 -16.37 -17.32 7.97
N ALA A 168 -17.44 -17.83 7.34
CA ALA A 168 -17.99 -17.27 6.11
C ALA A 168 -18.52 -15.83 6.31
N ASN A 169 -19.20 -15.59 7.42
CA ASN A 169 -19.74 -14.26 7.75
C ASN A 169 -18.62 -13.30 8.17
N LYS A 170 -17.64 -13.78 8.95
CA LYS A 170 -16.43 -13.03 9.31
C LYS A 170 -15.70 -12.55 8.05
N GLN A 171 -15.54 -13.43 7.07
CA GLN A 171 -14.86 -13.10 5.81
C GLN A 171 -15.63 -12.09 4.96
N LYS A 172 -16.96 -12.22 4.90
CA LYS A 172 -17.81 -11.22 4.26
C LYS A 172 -17.68 -9.85 4.93
N LYS A 173 -17.62 -9.81 6.27
CA LYS A 173 -17.42 -8.55 7.01
C LYS A 173 -16.04 -7.94 6.75
N LEU A 174 -14.99 -8.76 6.68
CA LEU A 174 -13.65 -8.31 6.32
C LEU A 174 -13.61 -7.69 4.93
N GLU A 175 -14.28 -8.30 3.95
CA GLU A 175 -14.42 -7.75 2.59
C GLU A 175 -15.19 -6.42 2.59
N GLU A 176 -16.31 -6.33 3.32
CA GLU A 176 -17.10 -5.10 3.46
C GLU A 176 -16.27 -3.94 4.03
N LEU A 177 -15.53 -4.19 5.11
CA LEU A 177 -14.66 -3.20 5.75
C LEU A 177 -13.51 -2.80 4.85
N SER A 178 -12.87 -3.76 4.19
CA SER A 178 -11.76 -3.50 3.27
C SER A 178 -12.19 -2.63 2.09
N LEU A 179 -13.35 -2.91 1.50
CA LEU A 179 -13.92 -2.12 0.41
C LEU A 179 -14.29 -0.70 0.88
N HIS A 180 -14.84 -0.56 2.08
CA HIS A 180 -15.17 0.75 2.64
C HIS A 180 -13.90 1.56 2.92
N LEU A 181 -12.88 0.96 3.53
CA LEU A 181 -11.59 1.60 3.76
C LEU A 181 -10.92 2.00 2.44
N GLU A 182 -10.96 1.14 1.42
CA GLU A 182 -10.45 1.46 0.09
C GLU A 182 -11.17 2.68 -0.51
N LYS A 183 -12.50 2.80 -0.34
CA LYS A 183 -13.25 3.99 -0.78
C LYS A 183 -12.92 5.25 0.02
N THR A 184 -12.72 5.12 1.34
CA THR A 184 -12.41 6.24 2.23
C THR A 184 -10.97 6.73 2.06
N LEU A 185 -10.02 5.82 1.81
CA LEU A 185 -8.61 6.11 1.53
C LEU A 185 -8.35 6.43 0.06
N ALA A 186 -9.22 6.00 -0.85
CA ALA A 186 -9.19 6.46 -2.23
C ALA A 186 -9.29 7.99 -2.18
N PRO A 187 -8.38 8.72 -2.82
CA PRO A 187 -8.43 10.16 -2.80
C PRO A 187 -9.81 10.59 -3.32
N HIS A 188 -10.62 11.20 -2.45
CA HIS A 188 -11.75 12.02 -2.85
C HIS A 188 -11.19 13.25 -3.57
N THR A 189 -10.69 13.07 -4.79
CA THR A 189 -10.79 14.13 -5.77
C THR A 189 -12.24 14.11 -6.25
N GLU A 190 -13.10 14.80 -5.51
CA GLU A 190 -14.11 15.57 -6.22
C GLU A 190 -13.30 16.51 -7.12
N ASP A 191 -13.16 16.14 -8.39
CA ASP A 191 -12.43 16.95 -9.35
C ASP A 191 -13.15 18.30 -9.41
N SER A 192 -12.66 19.28 -8.65
CA SER A 192 -13.09 20.68 -8.76
C SER A 192 -13.06 21.06 -10.24
N ALA A 193 -14.02 21.84 -10.73
CA ALA A 193 -14.07 22.24 -12.13
C ALA A 193 -12.72 22.80 -12.63
N ALA A 194 -11.95 23.44 -11.74
CA ALA A 194 -10.58 23.89 -11.99
C ALA A 194 -9.60 22.75 -12.30
N SER A 195 -9.67 21.63 -11.58
CA SER A 195 -8.82 20.45 -11.82
C SER A 195 -9.18 19.74 -13.13
N ILE A 196 -10.47 19.62 -13.46
CA ILE A 196 -10.92 19.06 -14.75
C ILE A 196 -10.42 19.92 -15.92
N LEU A 197 -10.52 21.24 -15.78
CA LEU A 197 -10.04 22.18 -16.79
C LEU A 197 -8.52 22.09 -16.96
N GLN A 198 -7.77 22.01 -15.85
CA GLN A 198 -6.32 21.85 -15.86
C GLN A 198 -5.91 20.53 -16.53
N ASP A 199 -6.55 19.42 -16.17
CA ASP A 199 -6.30 18.11 -16.76
C ASP A 199 -6.61 18.10 -18.26
N SER A 200 -7.72 18.73 -18.66
CA SER A 200 -8.10 18.85 -20.07
C SER A 200 -7.07 19.66 -20.86
N LEU A 201 -6.61 20.79 -20.30
CA LEU A 201 -5.58 21.63 -20.93
C LEU A 201 -4.25 20.89 -21.06
N LEU A 202 -3.80 20.22 -20.00
CA LEU A 202 -2.57 19.42 -20.02
C LEU A 202 -2.66 18.28 -21.04
N THR A 203 -3.81 17.64 -21.15
CA THR A 203 -4.05 16.58 -22.14
C THR A 203 -3.95 17.12 -23.57
N ILE A 204 -4.59 18.25 -23.88
CA ILE A 204 -4.53 18.88 -25.20
C ILE A 204 -3.09 19.28 -25.56
N ILE A 205 -2.37 19.89 -24.62
CA ILE A 205 -0.97 20.27 -24.81
C ILE A 205 -0.11 19.03 -25.05
N GLY A 206 -0.23 18.01 -24.21
CA GLY A 206 0.54 16.77 -24.32
C GLY A 206 0.31 16.07 -25.65
N VAL A 207 -0.96 15.93 -26.07
CA VAL A 207 -1.33 15.32 -27.36
C VAL A 207 -0.76 16.11 -28.53
N THR A 208 -0.85 17.45 -28.48
CA THR A 208 -0.32 18.31 -29.55
C THR A 208 1.20 18.15 -29.69
N ILE A 209 1.93 18.15 -28.56
CA ILE A 209 3.39 17.96 -28.57
C ILE A 209 3.75 16.57 -29.13
N ALA A 210 3.05 15.52 -28.70
CA ALA A 210 3.28 14.16 -29.21
C ALA A 210 3.00 14.06 -30.72
N ALA A 211 1.91 14.67 -31.19
CA ALA A 211 1.56 14.69 -32.61
C ALA A 211 2.61 15.43 -33.45
N VAL A 212 3.11 16.56 -32.96
CA VAL A 212 4.20 17.32 -33.58
C VAL A 212 5.48 16.49 -33.64
N ALA A 213 5.84 15.79 -32.56
CA ALA A 213 7.00 14.91 -32.53
C ALA A 213 6.89 13.80 -33.59
N LEU A 214 5.74 13.14 -33.67
CA LEU A 214 5.50 12.08 -34.65
C LEU A 214 5.58 12.60 -36.09
N LYS A 215 4.90 13.71 -36.41
CA LYS A 215 4.72 14.18 -37.78
C LYS A 215 5.88 15.00 -38.34
N LEU A 216 6.60 15.73 -37.49
CA LEU A 216 7.70 16.60 -37.92
C LEU A 216 9.09 15.97 -37.76
N PHE A 217 9.23 14.94 -36.92
CA PHE A 217 10.51 14.28 -36.65
C PHE A 217 10.50 12.81 -37.06
N LEU A 218 9.61 11.99 -36.50
CA LEU A 218 9.72 10.53 -36.62
C LEU A 218 9.27 10.02 -37.99
N VAL A 219 8.01 10.28 -38.38
CA VAL A 219 7.38 9.74 -39.61
C VAL A 219 8.17 10.12 -40.87
N PRO A 220 8.51 11.40 -41.13
CA PRO A 220 9.22 11.77 -42.37
C PRO A 220 10.62 11.16 -42.49
N ASN A 221 11.22 10.69 -41.39
CA ASN A 221 12.57 10.16 -41.34
C ASN A 221 12.61 8.64 -41.06
N HIS A 222 11.45 7.97 -41.06
CA HIS A 222 11.29 6.55 -40.75
C HIS A 222 11.86 6.13 -39.39
N PHE A 223 11.77 6.98 -38.37
CA PHE A 223 12.23 6.65 -37.02
C PHE A 223 11.08 6.07 -36.21
N PHE A 224 11.38 5.05 -35.41
CA PHE A 224 10.39 4.31 -34.62
C PHE A 224 10.58 4.58 -33.13
N ASP A 225 9.46 4.65 -32.43
CA ASP A 225 9.43 4.60 -30.97
C ASP A 225 9.19 3.16 -30.48
N GLY A 226 9.09 2.96 -29.16
CA GLY A 226 8.64 1.72 -28.57
C GLY A 226 7.11 1.57 -28.51
N GLY A 227 6.67 0.44 -27.95
CA GLY A 227 5.27 0.23 -27.57
C GLY A 227 4.26 0.21 -28.72
N ILE A 228 3.01 0.59 -28.42
CA ILE A 228 1.94 0.57 -29.43
C ILE A 228 2.16 1.64 -30.49
N THR A 229 2.76 2.77 -30.13
CA THR A 229 3.15 3.83 -31.06
C THR A 229 4.18 3.31 -32.05
N GLY A 230 5.20 2.57 -31.58
CA GLY A 230 6.19 1.91 -32.42
C GLY A 230 5.60 0.88 -33.38
N ILE A 231 4.70 0.02 -32.88
CA ILE A 231 3.96 -0.93 -33.74
C ILE A 231 3.11 -0.18 -34.77
N SER A 232 2.44 0.89 -34.37
CA SER A 232 1.60 1.69 -35.26
C SER A 232 2.41 2.36 -36.37
N LEU A 233 3.59 2.88 -36.03
CA LEU A 233 4.55 3.41 -37.01
C LEU A 233 5.01 2.32 -37.97
N LEU A 234 5.37 1.13 -37.50
CA LEU A 234 5.74 0.03 -38.40
C LEU A 234 4.62 -0.36 -39.36
N VAL A 235 3.38 -0.44 -38.88
CA VAL A 235 2.22 -0.75 -39.73
C VAL A 235 1.99 0.37 -40.75
N HIS A 236 2.12 1.64 -40.36
CA HIS A 236 2.04 2.78 -41.25
C HIS A 236 3.11 2.71 -42.36
N GLU A 237 4.38 2.51 -42.00
CA GLU A 237 5.51 2.53 -42.93
C GLU A 237 5.58 1.30 -43.85
N VAL A 238 4.97 0.17 -43.46
CA VAL A 238 4.98 -1.06 -44.26
C VAL A 238 3.75 -1.16 -45.16
N TYR A 239 2.58 -0.70 -44.72
CA TYR A 239 1.30 -0.89 -45.41
C TYR A 239 0.65 0.42 -45.89
N ASP A 240 1.27 1.57 -45.66
CA ASP A 240 0.77 2.91 -46.00
C ASP A 240 -0.60 3.24 -45.39
N PHE A 241 -0.98 2.56 -44.31
CA PHE A 241 -2.23 2.82 -43.59
C PHE A 241 -2.16 4.13 -42.82
N ASN A 242 -3.28 4.83 -42.68
CA ASN A 242 -3.31 6.08 -41.92
C ASN A 242 -2.85 5.88 -40.46
N LEU A 243 -1.73 6.50 -40.08
CA LEU A 243 -1.12 6.34 -38.76
C LEU A 243 -2.10 6.63 -37.60
N GLY A 244 -2.89 7.70 -37.71
CA GLY A 244 -3.86 8.08 -36.67
C GLY A 244 -4.92 6.99 -36.45
N LEU A 245 -5.42 6.39 -37.54
CA LEU A 245 -6.38 5.28 -37.45
C LEU A 245 -5.73 4.03 -36.85
N VAL A 246 -4.52 3.69 -37.27
CA VAL A 246 -3.78 2.53 -36.75
C VAL A 246 -3.55 2.66 -35.24
N ILE A 247 -3.12 3.84 -34.76
CA ILE A 247 -2.91 4.11 -33.33
C ILE A 247 -4.21 3.90 -32.54
N VAL A 248 -5.34 4.41 -33.03
CA VAL A 248 -6.64 4.26 -32.36
C VAL A 248 -7.05 2.79 -32.30
N VAL A 249 -6.92 2.06 -33.41
CA VAL A 249 -7.32 0.64 -33.49
C VAL A 249 -6.45 -0.23 -32.60
N LEU A 250 -5.13 -0.06 -32.62
CA LEU A 250 -4.21 -0.88 -31.83
C LEU A 250 -4.28 -0.59 -30.32
N ASN A 251 -4.65 0.64 -29.93
CA ASN A 251 -4.87 0.97 -28.53
C ASN A 251 -6.22 0.48 -27.98
N LEU A 252 -7.23 0.23 -28.82
CA LEU A 252 -8.58 -0.13 -28.37
C LEU A 252 -8.62 -1.39 -27.48
N PRO A 253 -7.92 -2.50 -27.79
CA PRO A 253 -7.85 -3.66 -26.90
C PRO A 253 -7.26 -3.32 -25.52
N LEU A 254 -6.24 -2.47 -25.47
CA LEU A 254 -5.60 -2.08 -24.20
C LEU A 254 -6.48 -1.13 -23.40
N ILE A 255 -7.19 -0.22 -24.07
CA ILE A 255 -8.21 0.61 -23.44
C ILE A 255 -9.30 -0.25 -22.79
N LEU A 256 -9.80 -1.28 -23.49
CA LEU A 256 -10.77 -2.22 -22.94
C LEU A 256 -10.20 -2.97 -21.73
N ILE A 257 -8.95 -3.42 -21.78
CA ILE A 257 -8.30 -4.05 -20.63
C ILE A 257 -8.21 -3.08 -19.45
N SER A 258 -7.76 -1.84 -19.66
CA SER A 258 -7.64 -0.83 -18.61
C SER A 258 -8.96 -0.47 -17.94
N TYR A 259 -10.08 -0.58 -18.66
CA TYR A 259 -11.41 -0.34 -18.12
C TYR A 259 -11.73 -1.31 -16.97
N PHE A 260 -11.32 -2.57 -17.12
CA PHE A 260 -11.54 -3.62 -16.11
C PHE A 260 -10.40 -3.71 -15.08
N SER A 261 -9.16 -3.37 -15.44
CA SER A 261 -8.00 -3.56 -14.55
C SER A 261 -7.60 -2.33 -13.74
N ILE A 262 -7.70 -1.12 -14.29
CA ILE A 262 -7.27 0.14 -13.64
C ILE A 262 -8.49 0.96 -13.22
N GLY A 263 -9.47 1.10 -14.12
CA GLY A 263 -10.73 1.74 -13.82
C GLY A 263 -11.30 2.55 -14.97
N LYS A 264 -12.60 2.84 -14.87
CA LYS A 264 -13.38 3.49 -15.93
C LYS A 264 -12.88 4.89 -16.29
N ARG A 265 -12.46 5.67 -15.29
CA ARG A 265 -11.97 7.06 -15.49
C ARG A 265 -10.68 7.07 -16.33
N PHE A 266 -9.70 6.24 -15.95
CA PHE A 266 -8.44 6.09 -16.68
C PHE A 266 -8.67 5.65 -18.13
N ALA A 267 -9.52 4.63 -18.34
CA ALA A 267 -9.83 4.12 -19.67
C ALA A 267 -10.49 5.17 -20.57
N PHE A 268 -11.43 5.96 -20.03
CA PHE A 268 -12.11 7.02 -20.78
C PHE A 268 -11.17 8.19 -21.11
N ARG A 269 -10.36 8.65 -20.15
CA ARG A 269 -9.35 9.70 -20.40
C ARG A 269 -8.33 9.22 -21.45
N THR A 270 -7.87 7.97 -21.37
CA THR A 270 -6.98 7.35 -22.36
C THR A 270 -7.62 7.29 -23.75
N LEU A 271 -8.89 6.86 -23.84
CA LEU A 271 -9.62 6.85 -25.11
C LEU A 271 -9.69 8.23 -25.75
N ILE A 272 -10.01 9.26 -24.96
CA ILE A 272 -10.05 10.65 -25.44
C ILE A 272 -8.67 11.09 -25.95
N SER A 273 -7.61 10.85 -25.18
CA SER A 273 -6.23 11.22 -25.57
C SER A 273 -5.80 10.55 -26.87
N VAL A 274 -6.09 9.25 -27.03
CA VAL A 274 -5.75 8.48 -28.22
C VAL A 274 -6.54 8.95 -29.45
N ILE A 275 -7.85 9.21 -29.30
CA ILE A 275 -8.67 9.77 -30.39
C ILE A 275 -8.18 11.16 -30.78
N LEU A 276 -7.90 12.02 -29.78
CA LEU A 276 -7.40 13.36 -30.02
C LEU A 276 -6.04 13.33 -30.73
N LEU A 277 -5.15 12.40 -30.36
CA LEU A 277 -3.89 12.19 -31.06
C LEU A 277 -4.13 11.81 -32.52
N GLY A 278 -5.01 10.84 -32.77
CA GLY A 278 -5.39 10.46 -34.14
C GLY A 278 -5.89 11.64 -34.97
N ILE A 279 -6.71 12.52 -34.38
CA ILE A 279 -7.19 13.75 -35.03
C ILE A 279 -6.03 14.72 -35.28
N CYS A 280 -5.17 15.00 -34.30
CA CYS A 280 -4.02 15.89 -34.47
C CYS A 280 -3.08 15.41 -35.57
N LEU A 281 -2.85 14.10 -35.71
CA LEU A 281 -2.01 13.52 -36.76
C LEU A 281 -2.59 13.71 -38.17
N LEU A 282 -3.91 13.88 -38.31
CA LEU A 282 -4.58 14.22 -39.58
C LEU A 282 -4.42 15.70 -39.93
N LEU A 283 -4.35 16.58 -38.92
CA LEU A 283 -4.30 18.03 -39.10
C LEU A 283 -2.87 18.55 -39.38
N ILE A 284 -1.86 17.91 -38.81
CA ILE A 284 -0.47 18.34 -38.94
C ILE A 284 0.11 17.85 -40.29
N PRO A 285 0.84 18.69 -41.05
CA PRO A 285 1.50 18.26 -42.28
C PRO A 285 2.73 17.37 -42.00
N ASN A 286 3.10 16.51 -42.96
CA ASN A 286 4.26 15.63 -42.89
C ASN A 286 5.54 16.33 -43.41
N GLU A 287 5.84 17.53 -42.93
CA GLU A 287 7.04 18.27 -43.35
C GLU A 287 8.16 18.11 -42.33
N PRO A 288 9.33 17.53 -42.69
CA PRO A 288 10.42 17.33 -41.74
C PRO A 288 11.02 18.67 -41.30
N VAL A 289 11.20 18.85 -39.98
CA VAL A 289 11.86 20.04 -39.42
C VAL A 289 13.37 20.02 -39.67
N THR A 290 13.97 18.84 -39.75
CA THR A 290 15.39 18.63 -40.02
C THR A 290 15.62 17.24 -40.61
N ALA A 291 16.75 17.07 -41.30
CA ALA A 291 17.23 15.78 -41.80
C ALA A 291 18.38 15.19 -40.96
N ASP A 292 18.83 15.90 -39.92
CA ASP A 292 19.89 15.42 -39.03
C ASP A 292 19.36 14.32 -38.09
N LYS A 293 19.85 13.10 -38.30
CA LYS A 293 19.43 11.89 -37.56
C LYS A 293 19.62 12.00 -36.04
N LEU A 294 20.66 12.69 -35.58
CA LEU A 294 20.89 12.85 -34.15
C LEU A 294 19.91 13.85 -33.55
N LEU A 295 19.65 14.97 -34.24
CA LEU A 295 18.64 15.94 -33.80
C LEU A 295 17.24 15.31 -33.80
N ILE A 296 16.91 14.52 -34.82
CA ILE A 296 15.62 13.80 -34.90
C ILE A 296 15.47 12.85 -33.72
N SER A 297 16.46 12.01 -33.46
CA SER A 297 16.35 11.02 -32.38
C SER A 297 16.26 11.66 -31.00
N VAL A 298 17.06 12.70 -30.73
CA VAL A 298 17.05 13.37 -29.42
C VAL A 298 15.82 14.24 -29.25
N PHE A 299 15.51 15.16 -30.17
CA PHE A 299 14.40 16.09 -30.00
C PHE A 299 13.04 15.46 -30.31
N GLY A 300 12.97 14.57 -31.31
CA GLY A 300 11.76 13.79 -31.58
C GLY A 300 11.40 12.91 -30.40
N GLY A 301 12.38 12.17 -29.85
CA GLY A 301 12.19 11.41 -28.62
C GLY A 301 11.79 12.30 -27.44
N ALA A 302 12.48 13.42 -27.22
CA ALA A 302 12.19 14.32 -26.10
C ALA A 302 10.78 14.92 -26.16
N PHE A 303 10.36 15.44 -27.31
CA PHE A 303 9.01 15.98 -27.47
C PHE A 303 7.94 14.89 -27.32
N LEU A 304 8.15 13.72 -27.94
CA LEU A 304 7.23 12.60 -27.79
C LEU A 304 7.10 12.20 -26.32
N GLY A 305 8.22 12.04 -25.62
CA GLY A 305 8.23 11.68 -24.20
C GLY A 305 7.63 12.75 -23.29
N ILE A 306 7.86 14.04 -23.57
CA ILE A 306 7.19 15.14 -22.83
C ILE A 306 5.68 15.10 -23.06
N GLY A 307 5.25 14.90 -24.30
CA GLY A 307 3.84 14.82 -24.66
C GLY A 307 3.13 13.66 -23.95
N ILE A 308 3.71 12.46 -24.02
CA ILE A 308 3.23 11.26 -23.32
C ILE A 308 3.23 11.49 -21.80
N GLY A 309 4.32 12.01 -21.24
CA GLY A 309 4.44 12.25 -19.81
C GLY A 309 3.39 13.24 -19.27
N LEU A 310 3.05 14.29 -20.04
CA LEU A 310 2.00 15.23 -19.66
C LEU A 310 0.62 14.58 -19.61
N ILE A 311 0.32 13.67 -20.54
CA ILE A 311 -0.93 12.89 -20.57
C ILE A 311 -0.97 11.90 -19.40
N MET A 312 0.17 11.28 -19.08
CA MET A 312 0.28 10.40 -17.92
C MET A 312 0.00 11.11 -16.59
N ARG A 313 0.42 12.37 -16.46
CA ARG A 313 0.10 13.18 -15.27
C ARG A 313 -1.38 13.47 -15.09
N THR A 314 -2.19 13.40 -16.15
CA THR A 314 -3.65 13.57 -16.06
C THR A 314 -4.37 12.23 -15.83
N GLY A 315 -3.62 11.14 -15.59
CA GLY A 315 -4.20 9.82 -15.34
C GLY A 315 -4.71 9.13 -16.60
N ALA A 316 -4.03 9.31 -17.73
CA ALA A 316 -4.30 8.63 -19.00
C ALA A 316 -3.00 8.02 -19.57
N ALA A 317 -3.10 7.00 -20.41
CA ALA A 317 -1.97 6.50 -21.20
C ALA A 317 -2.09 6.94 -22.66
N LEU A 318 -0.99 6.90 -23.40
CA LEU A 318 -0.99 7.12 -24.86
C LEU A 318 -0.41 5.93 -25.61
N ASP A 319 0.66 5.33 -25.09
CA ASP A 319 1.40 4.24 -25.72
C ASP A 319 0.85 2.85 -25.34
N GLY A 320 -0.11 2.79 -24.40
CA GLY A 320 -0.90 1.61 -24.05
C GLY A 320 -0.13 0.48 -23.36
N ILE A 321 1.18 0.39 -23.53
CA ILE A 321 2.05 -0.63 -22.94
C ILE A 321 2.12 -0.50 -21.41
N GLU A 322 1.83 0.69 -20.88
CA GLU A 322 1.69 0.94 -19.44
C GLU A 322 0.45 0.25 -18.86
N VAL A 323 -0.58 0.00 -19.67
CA VAL A 323 -1.76 -0.79 -19.25
C VAL A 323 -1.40 -2.27 -19.13
N LEU A 324 -0.58 -2.77 -20.07
CA LEU A 324 -0.04 -4.12 -20.01
C LEU A 324 0.82 -4.32 -18.76
N ALA A 325 1.56 -3.30 -18.32
CA ALA A 325 2.30 -3.33 -17.07
C ALA A 325 1.41 -3.67 -15.87
N VAL A 326 0.29 -2.99 -15.70
CA VAL A 326 -0.61 -3.20 -14.56
C VAL A 326 -1.32 -4.57 -14.62
N TYR A 327 -1.62 -5.05 -15.83
CA TYR A 327 -2.37 -6.31 -16.02
C TYR A 327 -1.52 -7.59 -15.88
N THR A 328 -0.22 -7.53 -16.18
CA THR A 328 0.61 -8.74 -16.39
C THR A 328 1.10 -9.42 -15.09
N LEU A 329 0.70 -8.94 -13.92
CA LEU A 329 1.16 -9.47 -12.62
C LEU A 329 0.60 -10.84 -12.20
N ARG A 330 -0.25 -11.50 -13.01
CA ARG A 330 -0.99 -12.71 -12.56
C ARG A 330 -0.86 -13.97 -13.41
N LYS A 331 -0.14 -13.98 -14.55
CA LYS A 331 -0.17 -15.14 -15.48
C LYS A 331 1.14 -15.56 -16.15
N THR A 332 2.26 -14.85 -15.98
CA THR A 332 3.55 -15.20 -16.63
C THR A 332 4.73 -15.05 -15.67
N SER A 333 5.83 -15.77 -15.93
CA SER A 333 7.07 -15.68 -15.15
C SER A 333 7.96 -14.49 -15.54
N PHE A 334 7.62 -13.78 -16.63
CA PHE A 334 8.36 -12.62 -17.11
C PHE A 334 7.90 -11.34 -16.42
N THR A 335 8.85 -10.48 -16.10
CA THR A 335 8.58 -9.12 -15.64
C THR A 335 8.02 -8.26 -16.77
N ILE A 336 7.26 -7.23 -16.40
CA ILE A 336 6.70 -6.24 -17.33
C ILE A 336 7.80 -5.63 -18.21
N THR A 337 8.93 -5.26 -17.60
CA THR A 337 10.07 -4.65 -18.29
C THR A 337 10.66 -5.59 -19.34
N GLU A 338 10.71 -6.89 -19.08
CA GLU A 338 11.16 -7.90 -20.04
C GLU A 338 10.19 -8.04 -21.23
N ILE A 339 8.88 -7.96 -21.00
CA ILE A 339 7.87 -8.02 -22.06
C ILE A 339 7.96 -6.79 -22.98
N ILE A 340 8.05 -5.59 -22.40
CA ILE A 340 8.22 -4.34 -23.16
C ILE A 340 9.52 -4.40 -23.97
N LEU A 341 10.62 -4.84 -23.34
CA LEU A 341 11.90 -5.00 -24.01
C LEU A 341 11.80 -5.97 -25.18
N GLY A 342 11.12 -7.11 -25.01
CA GLY A 342 10.90 -8.09 -26.07
C GLY A 342 10.15 -7.51 -27.27
N ILE A 343 9.07 -6.77 -27.01
CA ILE A 343 8.30 -6.07 -28.07
C ILE A 343 9.21 -5.08 -28.81
N ASN A 344 9.96 -4.26 -28.09
CA ASN A 344 10.83 -3.25 -28.70
C ASN A 344 11.99 -3.86 -29.50
N ILE A 345 12.58 -4.98 -29.04
CA ILE A 345 13.57 -5.73 -29.81
C ILE A 345 12.98 -6.16 -31.16
N ILE A 346 11.75 -6.69 -31.17
CA ILE A 346 11.07 -7.07 -32.41
C ILE A 346 10.86 -5.85 -33.31
N ILE A 347 10.36 -4.74 -32.77
CA ILE A 347 10.13 -3.50 -33.52
C ILE A 347 11.42 -3.03 -34.21
N PHE A 348 12.50 -2.86 -33.44
CA PHE A 348 13.76 -2.32 -33.96
C PHE A 348 14.47 -3.31 -34.89
N THR A 349 14.28 -4.61 -34.69
CA THR A 349 14.80 -5.63 -35.62
C THR A 349 14.11 -5.53 -36.97
N ILE A 350 12.77 -5.43 -36.99
CA ILE A 350 12.00 -5.23 -38.24
C ILE A 350 12.42 -3.92 -38.90
N ALA A 351 12.55 -2.84 -38.13
CA ALA A 351 13.00 -1.55 -38.63
C ALA A 351 14.40 -1.64 -39.28
N GLY A 352 15.33 -2.37 -38.65
CA GLY A 352 16.68 -2.58 -39.14
C GLY A 352 16.74 -3.35 -40.46
N PHE A 353 15.93 -4.41 -40.59
CA PHE A 353 15.85 -5.19 -41.83
C PHE A 353 15.19 -4.43 -42.97
N ARG A 354 14.16 -3.61 -42.69
CA ARG A 354 13.37 -2.94 -43.73
C ARG A 354 13.90 -1.56 -44.12
N PHE A 355 14.40 -0.78 -43.16
CA PHE A 355 14.80 0.62 -43.33
C PHE A 355 16.29 0.87 -43.01
N GLY A 356 17.04 -0.19 -42.70
CA GLY A 356 18.47 -0.15 -42.47
C GLY A 356 18.87 -0.09 -40.99
N ILE A 357 20.08 -0.61 -40.70
CA ILE A 357 20.60 -0.73 -39.33
C ILE A 357 20.71 0.64 -38.65
N GLU A 358 21.10 1.69 -39.37
CA GLU A 358 21.19 3.04 -38.81
C GLU A 358 19.84 3.51 -38.25
N THR A 359 18.75 3.30 -39.00
CA THR A 359 17.39 3.66 -38.59
C THR A 359 17.00 2.95 -37.30
N ALA A 360 17.34 1.66 -37.16
CA ALA A 360 17.09 0.90 -35.93
C ALA A 360 17.89 1.46 -34.73
N LEU A 361 19.18 1.76 -34.91
CA LEU A 361 20.03 2.31 -33.84
C LEU A 361 19.55 3.69 -33.38
N TYR A 362 19.17 4.55 -34.31
CA TYR A 362 18.58 5.85 -33.96
C TYR A 362 17.18 5.73 -33.36
N SER A 363 16.39 4.73 -33.75
CA SER A 363 15.09 4.43 -33.12
C SER A 363 15.25 3.99 -31.66
N ILE A 364 16.28 3.17 -31.35
CA ILE A 364 16.65 2.84 -29.97
C ILE A 364 17.01 4.10 -29.18
N LEU A 365 17.79 5.01 -29.76
CA LEU A 365 18.14 6.29 -29.12
C LEU A 365 16.91 7.17 -28.90
N THR A 366 16.00 7.20 -29.88
CA THR A 366 14.72 7.95 -29.82
C THR A 366 13.86 7.44 -28.67
N TYR A 367 13.67 6.12 -28.58
CA TYR A 367 12.93 5.46 -27.50
C TYR A 367 13.58 5.71 -26.12
N PHE A 368 14.91 5.64 -26.04
CA PHE A 368 15.62 5.94 -24.79
C PHE A 368 15.37 7.38 -24.34
N THR A 369 15.48 8.35 -25.24
CA THR A 369 15.24 9.76 -24.90
C THR A 369 13.77 10.01 -24.55
N ALA A 370 12.81 9.41 -25.28
CA ALA A 370 11.40 9.48 -24.95
C ALA A 370 11.11 8.95 -23.55
N THR A 371 11.60 7.74 -23.23
CA THR A 371 11.43 7.11 -21.91
C THR A 371 11.99 8.01 -20.79
N ARG A 372 13.20 8.56 -20.96
CA ARG A 372 13.79 9.47 -19.97
C ARG A 372 12.98 10.75 -19.78
N CYS A 373 12.41 11.30 -20.85
CA CYS A 373 11.55 12.46 -20.78
C CYS A 373 10.20 12.16 -20.13
N ILE A 374 9.62 10.97 -20.37
CA ILE A 374 8.41 10.50 -19.68
C ILE A 374 8.69 10.43 -18.17
N ASP A 375 9.73 9.69 -17.77
CA ASP A 375 10.15 9.54 -16.36
C ASP A 375 10.26 10.92 -15.70
N TYR A 376 10.96 11.85 -16.37
CA TYR A 376 11.19 13.21 -15.88
C TYR A 376 9.89 14.03 -15.70
N VAL A 377 8.96 13.94 -16.65
CA VAL A 377 7.70 14.68 -16.57
C VAL A 377 6.78 14.08 -15.51
N VAL A 378 6.66 12.75 -15.47
CA VAL A 378 5.75 12.03 -14.57
C VAL A 378 6.24 12.09 -13.12
N GLU A 379 7.50 11.74 -12.85
CA GLU A 379 8.05 11.70 -11.48
C GLU A 379 8.47 13.10 -10.97
N GLY A 380 8.73 14.03 -11.90
CA GLY A 380 9.11 15.40 -11.59
C GLY A 380 10.59 15.59 -11.21
N LEU A 381 11.03 16.85 -11.18
CA LEU A 381 12.42 17.26 -10.90
C LEU A 381 12.92 16.93 -9.49
N GLN A 382 12.01 16.81 -8.52
CA GLN A 382 12.35 16.68 -7.10
C GLN A 382 12.17 15.24 -6.63
N ALA A 383 13.03 14.35 -7.12
CA ALA A 383 13.23 13.05 -6.48
C ALA A 383 13.77 13.31 -5.06
N TYR A 384 12.88 13.22 -4.07
CA TYR A 384 13.25 13.26 -2.67
C TYR A 384 14.05 11.99 -2.37
N THR A 385 15.19 12.19 -1.73
CA THR A 385 16.08 11.12 -1.33
C THR A 385 16.02 11.00 0.17
N GLY A 386 15.59 9.84 0.65
CA GLY A 386 15.69 9.47 2.06
C GLY A 386 17.13 9.08 2.34
N VAL A 387 17.76 9.78 3.27
CA VAL A 387 19.15 9.56 3.65
C VAL A 387 19.19 9.04 5.07
N THR A 388 19.80 7.89 5.24
CA THR A 388 20.05 7.29 6.55
C THR A 388 21.54 7.41 6.88
N ILE A 389 21.83 7.89 8.08
CA ILE A 389 23.18 8.15 8.57
C ILE A 389 23.36 7.39 9.88
N VAL A 390 24.39 6.55 9.93
CA VAL A 390 24.81 5.78 11.11
C VAL A 390 26.23 6.18 11.46
N SER A 391 26.45 6.76 12.64
CA SER A 391 27.74 7.28 13.06
C SER A 391 27.89 7.28 14.57
N GLY A 392 29.12 7.06 15.05
CA GLY A 392 29.43 7.19 16.49
C GLY A 392 29.43 8.64 16.99
N LYS A 393 29.32 9.64 16.09
CA LYS A 393 29.20 11.07 16.42
C LYS A 393 27.82 11.61 16.04
N SER A 394 26.77 10.82 16.29
CA SER A 394 25.39 11.13 15.91
C SER A 394 24.92 12.49 16.44
N GLU A 395 25.20 12.85 17.70
CA GLU A 395 24.80 14.15 18.29
C GLU A 395 25.30 15.35 17.49
N GLU A 396 26.59 15.37 17.15
CA GLU A 396 27.18 16.46 16.38
C GLU A 396 26.56 16.52 14.96
N ILE A 397 26.35 15.37 14.33
CA ILE A 397 25.69 15.31 13.01
C ILE A 397 24.26 15.83 13.09
N LYS A 398 23.48 15.46 14.12
CA LYS A 398 22.11 16.00 14.35
C LYS A 398 22.14 17.51 14.41
N TYR A 399 23.06 18.09 15.20
CA TYR A 399 23.22 19.54 15.32
C TYR A 399 23.53 20.20 13.97
N GLN A 400 24.48 19.65 13.21
CA GLN A 400 24.88 20.21 11.92
C GLN A 400 23.74 20.13 10.87
N LEU A 401 22.98 19.04 10.84
CA LEU A 401 21.85 18.87 9.92
C LEU A 401 20.69 19.83 10.23
N VAL A 402 20.32 19.95 11.51
CA VAL A 402 19.20 20.82 11.91
C VAL A 402 19.60 22.30 11.80
N ASN A 403 20.75 22.69 12.36
CA ASN A 403 21.08 24.10 12.53
C ASN A 403 21.88 24.70 11.39
N LYS A 404 22.72 23.92 10.68
CA LYS A 404 23.46 24.43 9.51
C LYS A 404 22.77 24.12 8.19
N LEU A 405 22.24 22.90 8.03
CA LEU A 405 21.57 22.50 6.79
C LEU A 405 20.08 22.91 6.78
N GLY A 406 19.48 23.18 7.95
CA GLY A 406 18.08 23.58 8.06
C GLY A 406 17.12 22.44 7.72
N ARG A 407 17.52 21.19 7.98
CA ARG A 407 16.77 20.00 7.60
C ARG A 407 16.20 19.29 8.82
N GLY A 408 14.91 18.99 8.75
CA GLY A 408 14.25 18.13 9.72
C GLY A 408 14.88 16.73 9.69
N ILE A 409 14.99 16.13 10.87
CA ILE A 409 15.54 14.79 11.04
C ILE A 409 14.56 13.94 11.85
N THR A 410 14.58 12.65 11.61
CA THR A 410 13.94 11.63 12.45
C THR A 410 15.05 10.75 13.01
N VAL A 411 14.92 10.34 14.28
CA VAL A 411 15.93 9.53 14.95
C VAL A 411 15.33 8.17 15.26
N TYR A 412 15.94 7.12 14.71
CA TYR A 412 15.68 5.75 15.14
C TYR A 412 16.68 5.37 16.22
N LYS A 413 16.20 4.78 17.31
CA LYS A 413 17.06 4.20 18.35
C LYS A 413 17.52 2.82 17.88
N GLY A 414 18.81 2.55 17.95
CA GLY A 414 19.38 1.27 17.55
C GLY A 414 20.76 1.06 18.12
N GLU A 415 21.41 -0.01 17.67
CA GLU A 415 22.77 -0.37 18.05
C GLU A 415 23.66 -0.48 16.81
N ARG A 416 24.93 -0.11 16.97
CA ARG A 416 25.99 -0.31 15.98
C ARG A 416 27.05 -1.24 16.56
N GLY A 417 27.71 -2.01 15.71
CA GLY A 417 28.69 -2.99 16.15
C GLY A 417 28.60 -4.26 15.32
N PHE A 418 28.85 -5.40 15.95
CA PHE A 418 28.68 -6.73 15.34
C PHE A 418 29.52 -6.89 14.06
N LEU A 419 30.76 -6.40 14.08
CA LEU A 419 31.66 -6.47 12.93
C LEU A 419 32.26 -7.88 12.79
N PRO A 420 32.69 -8.29 11.57
CA PRO A 420 33.42 -9.54 11.38
C PRO A 420 34.63 -9.62 12.31
N GLY A 421 34.69 -10.69 13.13
CA GLY A 421 35.74 -10.89 14.14
C GLY A 421 35.55 -10.12 15.45
N LYS A 422 34.47 -9.34 15.61
CA LYS A 422 34.08 -8.61 16.82
C LYS A 422 32.56 -8.56 16.98
N PHE A 423 31.93 -9.74 17.03
CA PHE A 423 30.47 -9.85 17.14
C PHE A 423 29.95 -9.32 18.48
N GLU A 424 30.62 -9.63 19.59
CA GLU A 424 30.17 -9.25 20.94
C GLU A 424 30.32 -7.76 21.27
N VAL A 425 30.90 -6.96 20.36
CA VAL A 425 31.12 -5.53 20.58
C VAL A 425 30.00 -4.76 19.90
N SER A 426 29.06 -4.25 20.70
CA SER A 426 28.03 -3.29 20.27
C SER A 426 28.04 -2.02 21.11
N SER A 427 27.39 -0.98 20.60
CA SER A 427 27.17 0.28 21.29
C SER A 427 25.86 0.88 20.80
N GLU A 428 25.07 1.45 21.70
CA GLU A 428 23.90 2.22 21.33
C GLU A 428 24.26 3.38 20.40
N CYS A 429 23.40 3.63 19.43
CA CYS A 429 23.60 4.67 18.44
C CYS A 429 22.26 5.19 17.91
N ASP A 430 22.17 6.51 17.81
CA ASP A 430 21.09 7.17 17.09
C ASP A 430 21.34 7.03 15.58
N ILE A 431 20.39 6.40 14.89
CA ILE A 431 20.36 6.33 13.42
C ILE A 431 19.54 7.52 12.93
N ILE A 432 20.18 8.41 12.17
CA ILE A 432 19.57 9.67 11.73
C ILE A 432 18.99 9.47 10.34
N PHE A 433 17.72 9.80 10.18
CA PHE A 433 17.03 9.81 8.90
C PHE A 433 16.62 11.23 8.52
N THR A 434 16.82 11.60 7.26
CA THR A 434 16.36 12.88 6.73
C THR A 434 15.97 12.77 5.28
N VAL A 435 15.02 13.61 4.86
CA VAL A 435 14.57 13.68 3.47
C VAL A 435 15.11 14.97 2.87
N ILE A 436 15.89 14.83 1.81
CA ILE A 436 16.52 15.94 1.10
C ILE A 436 16.34 15.79 -0.41
N THR A 437 16.62 16.84 -1.16
CA THR A 437 16.63 16.74 -2.63
C THR A 437 17.93 16.11 -3.14
N ARG A 438 17.90 15.55 -4.36
CA ARG A 438 19.09 14.99 -5.02
C ARG A 438 20.29 15.97 -5.07
N LEU A 439 20.00 17.26 -5.27
CA LEU A 439 21.02 18.33 -5.34
C LEU A 439 21.71 18.56 -3.99
N GLU A 440 21.02 18.29 -2.88
CA GLU A 440 21.53 18.49 -1.53
C GLU A 440 22.33 17.31 -0.99
N LEU A 441 22.22 16.13 -1.62
CA LEU A 441 22.85 14.90 -1.16
C LEU A 441 24.37 15.04 -1.04
N ARG A 442 24.99 15.72 -2.00
CA ARG A 442 26.43 15.97 -1.96
C ARG A 442 26.82 16.87 -0.79
N LYS A 443 26.04 17.93 -0.53
CA LYS A 443 26.29 18.86 0.58
C LYS A 443 26.13 18.18 1.93
N LEU A 444 25.08 17.37 2.08
CA LEU A 444 24.85 16.57 3.29
C LEU A 444 26.00 15.58 3.52
N LYS A 445 26.40 14.81 2.50
CA LYS A 445 27.49 13.83 2.62
C LYS A 445 28.79 14.49 3.08
N ASN A 446 29.17 15.62 2.47
CA ASN A 446 30.37 16.36 2.87
C ASN A 446 30.31 16.78 4.34
N LEU A 447 29.18 17.38 4.77
CA LEU A 447 28.98 17.81 6.15
C LEU A 447 29.08 16.64 7.15
N VAL A 448 28.53 15.47 6.80
CA VAL A 448 28.64 14.26 7.63
C VAL A 448 30.09 13.77 7.72
N TYR A 449 30.78 13.66 6.58
CA TYR A 449 32.16 13.17 6.55
C TYR A 449 33.19 14.13 7.15
N ASP A 450 32.90 15.44 7.16
CA ASP A 450 33.71 16.44 7.88
C ASP A 450 33.65 16.20 9.40
N VAL A 451 32.51 15.74 9.92
CA VAL A 451 32.32 15.42 11.35
C VAL A 451 32.86 14.04 11.68
N ASP A 452 32.47 13.02 10.91
CA ASP A 452 32.89 11.64 11.07
C ASP A 452 33.22 10.98 9.72
N PRO A 453 34.52 10.87 9.37
CA PRO A 453 34.97 10.16 8.18
C PRO A 453 34.58 8.68 8.14
N LYS A 454 34.21 8.08 9.28
CA LYS A 454 33.78 6.67 9.40
C LYS A 454 32.26 6.49 9.42
N ALA A 455 31.49 7.56 9.20
CA ALA A 455 30.04 7.48 9.15
C ALA A 455 29.58 6.61 7.98
N PHE A 456 28.55 5.78 8.20
CA PHE A 456 27.89 5.02 7.16
C PHE A 456 26.66 5.80 6.69
N VAL A 457 26.66 6.20 5.42
CA VAL A 457 25.58 7.00 4.82
C VAL A 457 25.07 6.30 3.57
N PHE A 458 23.78 5.94 3.57
CA PHE A 458 23.09 5.40 2.41
C PHE A 458 21.83 6.20 2.09
N ALA A 459 21.39 6.09 0.84
CA ALA A 459 20.36 6.95 0.28
C ALA A 459 19.42 6.12 -0.59
N ASN A 460 18.12 6.27 -0.36
CA ASN A 460 17.05 5.61 -1.11
C ASN A 460 16.18 6.67 -1.79
N THR A 461 15.76 6.42 -3.02
CA THR A 461 14.77 7.27 -3.69
C THR A 461 13.42 7.08 -3.02
N ILE A 462 12.81 8.16 -2.58
CA ILE A 462 11.45 8.16 -2.05
C ILE A 462 10.51 8.49 -3.20
N LYS A 463 9.60 7.56 -3.52
CA LYS A 463 8.62 7.73 -4.61
C LYS A 463 7.55 8.75 -4.25
N GLU A 464 7.05 8.71 -3.02
CA GLU A 464 6.07 9.66 -2.50
C GLU A 464 6.40 9.99 -1.04
N ALA A 465 6.36 11.28 -0.69
CA ALA A 465 6.45 11.76 0.69
C ALA A 465 5.34 12.79 0.90
N SER A 466 4.46 12.55 1.87
CA SER A 466 3.37 13.47 2.24
C SER A 466 3.48 13.84 3.72
N GLY A 467 3.21 15.10 4.07
CA GLY A 467 3.40 15.65 5.42
C GLY A 467 4.84 16.03 5.77
N GLY A 468 5.07 16.51 7.00
CA GLY A 468 6.40 16.87 7.52
C GLY A 468 7.00 18.20 7.00
N ILE A 469 8.10 18.65 7.62
CA ILE A 469 8.84 19.86 7.20
C ILE A 469 9.78 19.50 6.04
N ILE A 470 9.20 19.29 4.84
CA ILE A 470 9.95 18.93 3.63
C ILE A 470 10.51 20.20 2.93
N LYS A 471 9.84 21.34 3.08
CA LYS A 471 10.26 22.65 2.55
C LYS A 471 10.70 23.59 3.66
N ARG A 472 11.78 24.33 3.39
CA ARG A 472 12.23 25.46 4.22
C ARG A 472 11.12 26.51 4.20
N ARG A 473 10.43 26.73 5.33
CA ARG A 473 9.58 27.91 5.49
C ARG A 473 10.50 29.12 5.39
N HIS A 474 10.42 29.89 4.31
CA HIS A 474 10.92 31.25 4.32
C HIS A 474 10.07 32.00 5.34
N SER A 475 10.63 32.34 6.51
CA SER A 475 10.00 33.34 7.37
C SER A 475 10.19 34.70 6.71
N HIS A 476 9.10 35.45 6.60
CA HIS A 476 9.15 36.90 6.46
C HIS A 476 9.65 37.54 7.76
#